data_AF-A0A814ET58-F1
#
_entry.id   AF-A0A814ET58-F1
#
_cell.length_a   1.000
_cell.length_b   1.000
_cell.length_c   1.000
_cell.angle_alpha   90.00
_cell.angle_beta   90.00
_cell.angle_gamma   90.00
#
_symmetry.space_group_name_H-M   'P 1'
#
loop_
_entity.id
_entity.type
_entity.pdbx_description
1 polymer ?
#
loop_
_entity_poly.entity_id
_entity_poly.type
_entity_poly.pdbx_seq_one_letter_code
_entity_poly.pdbx_strand_id
1 'polypeptide(L)'
;MSPDGSHIVCYHPEKLHPYEFTKPIDRNDPSMAQNDSIFNMQVQTDYNNRYYKKKLTKKDFRLETEKLAKMFNEHYATFRLTPRKDKIKNCSQFPTPPPDRAGI
;
A
#
# COMPACT_ATOMS: atom_id res chain seq x y z
N MET A 1 33.04 -9.27 -28.40
CA MET A 1 34.44 -9.04 -27.95
C MET A 1 34.99 -7.85 -28.71
N SER A 2 35.86 -7.05 -28.10
CA SER A 2 36.60 -6.00 -28.81
C SER A 2 37.53 -6.64 -29.86
N PRO A 3 37.84 -5.94 -30.97
CA PRO A 3 38.74 -6.44 -32.02
C PRO A 3 40.10 -6.92 -31.47
N ASP A 4 40.60 -6.26 -30.43
CA ASP A 4 41.89 -6.57 -29.80
C ASP A 4 41.79 -7.68 -28.73
N GLY A 5 40.62 -8.29 -28.53
CA GLY A 5 40.39 -9.38 -27.58
C GLY A 5 40.46 -9.02 -26.09
N SER A 6 40.79 -7.77 -25.76
CA SER A 6 41.00 -7.27 -24.38
C SER A 6 39.71 -7.08 -23.57
N HIS A 7 38.55 -6.94 -24.22
CA HIS A 7 37.29 -6.66 -23.54
C HIS A 7 36.14 -7.54 -24.06
N ILE A 8 35.30 -7.98 -23.12
CA ILE A 8 34.02 -8.65 -23.42
C ILE A 8 32.95 -7.56 -23.48
N VAL A 9 32.39 -7.36 -24.66
CA VAL A 9 31.26 -6.45 -24.89
C VAL A 9 29.98 -7.27 -24.78
N CYS A 10 29.10 -6.91 -23.84
CA CYS A 10 27.79 -7.51 -23.67
C CYS A 10 26.72 -6.58 -24.23
N TYR A 11 25.89 -7.09 -25.14
CA TYR A 11 24.72 -6.36 -25.66
C TYR A 11 23.46 -6.97 -25.05
N HIS A 12 22.75 -6.20 -24.23
CA HIS A 12 21.53 -6.62 -23.55
C HIS A 12 20.45 -5.53 -23.68
N PRO A 13 19.81 -5.40 -24.86
CA PRO A 13 18.71 -4.46 -25.01
C PRO A 13 17.52 -4.88 -24.15
N GLU A 14 16.75 -3.90 -23.70
CA GLU A 14 15.48 -4.17 -23.00
C GLU A 14 14.49 -4.83 -23.95
N LYS A 15 13.78 -5.85 -23.46
CA LYS A 15 12.75 -6.53 -24.24
C LYS A 15 11.47 -5.71 -24.18
N LEU A 16 10.90 -5.39 -25.34
CA LEU A 16 9.58 -4.79 -25.43
C LEU A 16 8.50 -5.85 -25.24
N HIS A 17 7.42 -5.49 -24.55
CA HIS A 17 6.23 -6.33 -24.45
C HIS A 17 5.33 -6.06 -25.67
N PRO A 18 5.04 -7.07 -26.51
CA PRO A 18 4.17 -6.88 -27.66
C PRO A 18 2.74 -6.62 -27.21
N TYR A 19 2.02 -5.84 -28.02
CA TYR A 19 0.65 -5.41 -27.73
C TYR A 19 -0.33 -6.57 -27.54
N GLU A 20 -0.11 -7.68 -28.26
CA GLU A 20 -0.93 -8.90 -28.19
C GLU A 20 -0.97 -9.55 -26.80
N PHE A 21 0.01 -9.27 -25.94
CA PHE A 21 0.04 -9.75 -24.55
C PHE A 21 -0.52 -8.73 -23.54
N THR A 22 -1.10 -7.63 -24.01
CA THR A 22 -1.81 -6.68 -23.15
C THR A 22 -3.29 -7.06 -23.00
N LYS A 23 -3.90 -6.63 -21.90
CA LYS A 23 -5.35 -6.70 -21.72
C LYS A 23 -5.92 -5.27 -21.80
N PRO A 24 -7.09 -5.09 -22.40
CA PRO A 24 -7.75 -3.79 -22.38
C PRO A 24 -8.05 -3.39 -20.92
N ILE A 25 -7.92 -2.10 -20.63
CA ILE A 25 -8.31 -1.53 -19.34
C ILE A 25 -9.84 -1.48 -19.30
N ASP A 26 -10.44 -2.03 -18.25
CA ASP A 26 -11.89 -1.96 -18.03
C ASP A 26 -12.33 -0.50 -17.86
N ARG A 27 -13.20 -0.02 -18.76
CA ARG A 27 -13.72 1.36 -18.75
C ARG A 27 -15.00 1.54 -17.93
N ASN A 28 -15.68 0.44 -17.63
CA ASN A 28 -16.95 0.45 -16.93
C ASN A 28 -16.68 0.17 -15.46
N ASP A 29 -16.60 1.24 -14.67
CA ASP A 29 -16.73 1.10 -13.22
C ASP A 29 -18.23 0.97 -12.90
N PRO A 30 -18.72 -0.18 -12.41
CA PRO A 30 -20.13 -0.34 -12.05
C PRO A 30 -20.56 0.62 -10.92
N SER A 31 -19.61 1.26 -10.22
CA SER A 31 -19.91 2.33 -9.25
C SER A 31 -20.29 3.67 -9.89
N MET A 32 -20.09 3.84 -11.20
CA MET A 32 -20.36 5.07 -11.95
C MET A 32 -21.64 5.01 -12.81
N ALA A 33 -22.56 4.10 -12.49
CA ALA A 33 -23.84 4.00 -13.19
C ALA A 33 -24.75 5.20 -12.86
N GLN A 34 -24.77 6.15 -13.80
CA GLN A 34 -25.89 7.01 -14.22
C GLN A 34 -26.74 7.71 -13.12
N ASN A 35 -26.56 9.03 -13.06
CA ASN A 35 -27.63 10.03 -12.87
C ASN A 35 -28.04 10.49 -11.46
N ASP A 36 -27.21 10.31 -10.44
CA ASP A 36 -27.34 11.14 -9.24
C ASP A 36 -26.02 11.83 -8.92
N SER A 37 -26.08 12.90 -8.13
CA SER A 37 -24.94 13.63 -7.57
C SER A 37 -24.13 12.71 -6.60
N ILE A 38 -23.54 11.64 -7.12
CA ILE A 38 -22.81 10.58 -6.39
C ILE A 38 -21.61 11.17 -5.67
N PHE A 39 -20.95 12.17 -6.27
CA PHE A 39 -19.80 12.86 -5.68
C PHE A 39 -20.12 13.47 -4.31
N ASN A 40 -21.28 14.11 -4.13
CA ASN A 40 -21.62 14.76 -2.86
C ASN A 40 -21.96 13.73 -1.77
N MET A 41 -22.70 12.68 -2.12
CA MET A 41 -23.03 11.62 -1.17
C MET A 41 -21.81 10.80 -0.76
N GLN A 42 -20.94 10.44 -1.71
CA GLN A 42 -19.72 9.69 -1.44
C GLN A 42 -18.71 10.49 -0.62
N VAL A 43 -18.54 11.79 -0.92
CA VAL A 43 -17.69 12.67 -0.12
C VAL A 43 -18.22 12.79 1.30
N GLN A 44 -19.54 12.91 1.47
CA GLN A 44 -20.15 13.03 2.80
C GLN A 44 -20.08 11.72 3.60
N THR A 45 -20.26 10.56 2.98
CA THR A 45 -20.08 9.26 3.63
C THR A 45 -18.61 9.00 3.97
N ASP A 46 -17.68 9.31 3.07
CA ASP A 46 -16.24 9.20 3.33
C ASP A 46 -15.78 10.16 4.44
N TYR A 47 -16.30 11.39 4.46
CA TYR A 47 -16.06 12.36 5.52
C TYR A 47 -16.56 11.83 6.87
N ASN A 48 -17.80 11.31 6.93
CA ASN A 48 -18.35 10.73 8.15
C ASN A 48 -17.57 9.49 8.60
N ASN A 49 -17.14 8.63 7.68
CA ASN A 49 -16.33 7.45 7.98
C ASN A 49 -14.93 7.83 8.52
N ARG A 50 -14.35 8.93 8.04
CA ARG A 50 -13.02 9.41 8.48
C ARG A 50 -13.06 10.14 9.82
N TYR A 51 -14.01 11.05 10.01
CA TYR A 51 -13.98 12.01 11.12
C TYR A 51 -14.99 11.72 12.23
N TYR A 52 -16.07 10.98 11.96
CA TYR A 52 -17.10 10.60 12.94
C TYR A 52 -16.87 9.21 13.53
N LYS A 53 -15.62 8.82 13.83
CA LYS A 53 -15.37 7.61 14.61
C LYS A 53 -15.79 7.85 16.06
N LYS A 54 -16.93 7.26 16.46
CA LYS A 54 -17.29 7.04 17.88
C LYS A 54 -16.06 6.47 18.61
N LYS A 55 -15.85 6.83 19.87
CA LYS A 55 -14.82 6.21 20.71
C LYS A 55 -15.00 4.69 20.64
N LEU A 56 -14.10 4.01 19.92
CA LEU A 56 -14.20 2.57 19.72
C LEU A 56 -14.07 1.86 21.06
N THR A 57 -15.04 1.00 21.37
CA THR A 57 -14.93 0.10 22.51
C THR A 57 -13.86 -0.96 22.21
N LYS A 58 -13.39 -1.68 23.24
CA LYS A 58 -12.42 -2.78 23.05
C LYS A 58 -12.91 -3.86 22.07
N LYS A 59 -14.22 -4.06 21.97
CA LYS A 59 -14.83 -5.01 21.03
C LYS A 59 -14.77 -4.49 19.59
N ASP A 60 -15.07 -3.22 19.38
CA ASP A 60 -15.02 -2.58 18.07
C ASP A 60 -13.59 -2.59 17.50
N PHE A 61 -12.59 -2.42 18.37
CA PHE A 61 -11.18 -2.48 17.97
C PHE A 61 -10.80 -3.84 17.37
N ARG A 62 -11.22 -4.94 18.00
CA ARG A 62 -10.95 -6.30 17.50
C ARG A 62 -11.54 -6.50 16.11
N LEU A 63 -12.79 -6.06 15.92
CA LEU A 63 -13.48 -6.15 14.64
C LEU A 63 -12.77 -5.36 13.54
N GLU A 64 -12.28 -4.15 13.85
CA GLU A 64 -11.47 -3.38 12.89
C GLU A 64 -10.15 -4.07 12.56
N THR A 65 -9.45 -4.65 13.56
CA THR A 65 -8.19 -5.37 13.29
C THR A 65 -8.39 -6.61 12.42
N GLU A 66 -9.49 -7.34 12.61
CA GLU A 66 -9.84 -8.49 11.77
C GLU A 66 -10.19 -8.05 10.35
N LYS A 67 -10.89 -6.92 10.19
CA LYS A 67 -11.18 -6.32 8.87
C LYS A 67 -9.90 -5.91 8.14
N LEU A 68 -8.97 -5.24 8.84
CA LEU A 68 -7.68 -4.84 8.28
C LEU A 68 -6.82 -6.05 7.90
N ALA A 69 -6.74 -7.05 8.79
CA ALA A 69 -6.05 -8.31 8.54
C ALA A 69 -6.52 -8.97 7.24
N LYS A 70 -7.84 -9.04 7.04
CA LYS A 70 -8.45 -9.59 5.83
C LYS A 70 -8.15 -8.75 4.58
N MET A 71 -8.19 -7.42 4.69
CA MET A 71 -7.98 -6.50 3.56
C MET A 71 -6.54 -6.56 3.04
N PHE A 72 -5.56 -6.61 3.94
CA PHE A 72 -4.14 -6.65 3.60
C PHE A 72 -3.58 -8.07 3.46
N ASN A 73 -4.42 -9.10 3.68
CA ASN A 73 -4.00 -10.50 3.73
C ASN A 73 -2.83 -10.74 4.71
N GLU A 74 -2.90 -10.07 5.86
CA GLU A 74 -1.89 -10.13 6.90
C GLU A 74 -2.47 -10.71 8.19
N HIS A 75 -1.60 -11.19 9.08
CA HIS A 75 -2.03 -11.67 10.39
C HIS A 75 -2.52 -10.50 11.27
N TYR A 76 -3.65 -10.68 11.98
CA TYR A 76 -4.26 -9.64 12.82
C TYR A 76 -3.34 -9.06 13.91
N ALA A 77 -2.25 -9.75 14.25
CA ALA A 77 -1.23 -9.26 15.18
C ALA A 77 -0.50 -8.01 14.67
N THR A 78 -0.36 -7.82 13.35
CA THR A 78 0.32 -6.65 12.76
C THR A 78 -0.41 -5.35 13.08
N PHE A 79 -1.75 -5.41 13.14
CA PHE A 79 -2.62 -4.27 13.42
C PHE A 79 -2.91 -4.09 14.91
N ARG A 80 -2.29 -4.89 15.79
CA ARG A 80 -2.41 -4.67 17.24
C ARG A 80 -1.77 -3.33 17.59
N LEU A 81 -2.62 -2.38 17.99
CA LEU A 81 -2.23 -1.21 18.76
C LEU A 81 -1.82 -1.70 20.15
N THR A 82 -0.64 -2.30 20.27
CA THR A 82 0.01 -2.30 21.59
C THR A 82 0.09 -0.83 22.03
N PRO A 83 -0.23 -0.51 23.29
CA PRO A 83 -0.21 0.86 23.76
C PRO A 83 1.15 1.46 23.41
N ARG A 84 1.14 2.59 22.71
CA ARG A 84 2.32 3.26 22.16
C ARG A 84 3.46 3.44 23.19
N LYS A 85 3.10 3.51 24.48
CA LYS A 85 4.03 3.60 25.62
C LYS A 85 4.98 2.40 25.72
N ASP A 86 4.52 1.19 25.41
CA ASP A 86 5.35 -0.02 25.48
C ASP A 86 6.21 -0.19 24.23
N LYS A 87 5.70 0.24 23.06
CA LYS A 87 6.47 0.30 21.82
C LYS A 87 7.60 1.32 21.89
N ILE A 88 7.38 2.52 22.45
CA ILE A 88 8.43 3.54 22.57
C ILE A 88 9.57 3.08 23.49
N LYS A 89 9.26 2.42 24.62
CA LYS A 89 10.29 1.85 25.51
C LYS A 89 11.20 0.84 24.80
N ASN A 90 10.65 0.07 23.86
CA ASN A 90 11.41 -0.92 23.10
C ASN A 90 12.07 -0.33 21.84
N CYS A 91 11.46 0.68 21.23
CA CYS A 91 11.97 1.33 20.00
C CYS A 91 13.09 2.35 20.28
N SER A 92 13.15 2.97 21.46
CA SER A 92 14.22 3.91 21.83
C SER A 92 15.59 3.24 22.04
N GLN A 93 15.65 1.90 21.98
CA GLN A 93 16.88 1.11 22.08
C GLN A 93 17.48 0.79 20.70
N PHE A 94 16.76 1.06 19.60
CA PHE A 94 17.30 0.83 18.26
C PHE A 94 18.08 2.08 17.80
N PRO A 95 19.34 1.94 17.37
CA PRO A 95 20.03 3.03 16.69
C PRO A 95 19.23 3.43 15.45
N THR A 96 19.29 4.72 15.08
CA THR A 96 18.69 5.21 13.83
C THR A 96 19.14 4.29 12.69
N PRO A 97 18.23 3.72 11.87
CA PRO A 97 18.62 2.85 10.79
C PRO A 97 19.60 3.61 9.88
N PRO A 98 20.65 2.95 9.36
CA PRO A 98 21.60 3.61 8.49
C PRO A 98 20.85 4.23 7.30
N PRO A 99 21.27 5.41 6.82
CA PRO A 99 20.66 6.02 5.65
C PRO A 99 20.79 5.04 4.47
N ASP A 100 19.66 4.80 3.80
CA ASP A 100 19.64 3.97 2.60
C ASP A 100 20.40 4.69 1.45
N ARG A 101 20.82 3.94 0.42
CA ARG A 101 21.82 4.28 -0.63
C ARG A 101 21.86 5.68 -1.29
N ALA A 102 20.99 6.64 -0.95
CA ALA A 102 20.99 8.02 -1.40
C ALA A 102 22.04 8.91 -0.68
N GLY A 103 23.27 8.41 -0.52
CA GLY A 103 24.34 9.06 0.23
C GLY A 103 25.75 8.81 -0.31
N ILE A 104 25.89 8.48 -1.60
CA ILE A 104 27.12 8.59 -2.40
C ILE A 104 26.72 9.15 -3.77
#